data_AF-A0A356QUE5-F1
#
_entry.id   AF-A0A356QUE5-F1
#
_cell.length_a   1.000
_cell.length_b   1.000
_cell.length_c   1.000
_cell.angle_alpha   90.00
_cell.angle_beta   90.00
_cell.angle_gamma   90.00
#
_symmetry.space_group_name_H-M   'P 1'
#
loop_
_entity.id
_entity.type
_entity.pdbx_description
1 polymer ?
#
loop_
_entity_poly.entity_id
_entity_poly.type
_entity_poly.pdbx_seq_one_letter_code
_entity_poly.pdbx_strand_id
1 'polypeptide(L)'
;MASPIPSIALEPYPRYSEEEMRSRAEALYDTLNTRRTVRDFSDAPVPREIIESCIKTASTAPSGANQQPWHFAVVGDPKIKRQIREAAEAEERAFYEHRASDEWLAALS
;
A
#
# COMPACT_ATOMS: atom_id res chain seq x y z
N MET A 1 -7.22 -34.73 -26.32
CA MET A 1 -6.50 -33.43 -26.25
C MET A 1 -7.52 -32.39 -25.83
N ALA A 2 -7.30 -31.65 -24.73
CA ALA A 2 -8.21 -30.59 -24.32
C ALA A 2 -8.23 -29.50 -25.41
N SER A 3 -9.42 -29.04 -25.78
CA SER A 3 -9.58 -27.94 -26.74
C SER A 3 -8.90 -26.68 -26.16
N PRO A 4 -8.14 -25.90 -26.96
CA PRO A 4 -7.50 -24.70 -26.46
C PRO A 4 -8.56 -23.73 -25.95
N ILE A 5 -8.42 -23.30 -24.69
CA ILE A 5 -9.31 -22.30 -24.09
C ILE A 5 -9.13 -21.00 -24.89
N PRO A 6 -10.20 -20.41 -25.45
CA PRO A 6 -10.09 -19.17 -26.20
C PRO A 6 -9.62 -18.04 -25.28
N SER A 7 -8.69 -17.23 -25.75
CA SER A 7 -8.35 -15.98 -25.07
C SER A 7 -9.51 -15.00 -25.21
N ILE A 8 -10.00 -14.49 -24.09
CA ILE A 8 -11.05 -13.46 -24.04
C ILE A 8 -10.36 -12.17 -23.61
N ALA A 9 -10.51 -11.11 -24.42
CA ALA A 9 -10.02 -9.79 -24.04
C ALA A 9 -10.77 -9.28 -22.81
N LEU A 10 -10.04 -8.67 -21.87
CA LEU A 10 -10.63 -8.04 -20.69
C LEU A 10 -11.31 -6.73 -21.11
N GLU A 11 -12.60 -6.78 -21.42
CA GLU A 11 -13.42 -5.58 -21.66
C GLU A 11 -13.81 -4.94 -20.33
N PRO A 12 -13.68 -3.61 -20.15
CA PRO A 12 -13.47 -2.58 -21.17
C PRO A 12 -12.09 -1.90 -21.08
N TYR A 13 -10.98 -2.63 -21.18
CA TYR A 13 -9.67 -1.98 -21.12
C TYR A 13 -9.39 -1.18 -22.41
N PRO A 14 -9.33 0.16 -22.37
CA PRO A 14 -9.11 0.96 -23.56
C PRO A 14 -7.74 0.66 -24.17
N ARG A 15 -7.69 0.56 -25.50
CA ARG A 15 -6.44 0.44 -26.25
C ARG A 15 -5.93 1.83 -26.60
N TYR A 16 -4.70 2.14 -26.18
CA TYR A 16 -4.04 3.42 -26.41
C TYR A 16 -3.01 3.32 -27.56
N SER A 17 -2.64 4.46 -28.15
CA SER A 17 -1.49 4.53 -29.07
C SER A 17 -0.18 4.34 -28.29
N GLU A 18 0.90 3.91 -28.95
CA GLU A 18 2.19 3.77 -28.27
C GLU A 18 2.71 5.09 -27.68
N GLU A 19 2.45 6.21 -28.36
CA GLU A 19 2.79 7.54 -27.88
C GLU A 19 2.05 7.88 -26.59
N GLU A 20 0.74 7.63 -26.56
CA GLU A 20 -0.08 7.85 -25.36
C GLU A 20 0.33 6.89 -24.23
N MET A 21 0.66 5.63 -24.53
CA MET A 21 1.17 4.68 -23.55
C MET A 21 2.45 5.17 -22.87
N ARG A 22 3.41 5.70 -23.66
CA ARG A 22 4.67 6.26 -23.13
C ARG A 22 4.41 7.47 -22.24
N SER A 23 3.61 8.42 -22.73
CA SER A 23 3.24 9.63 -21.98
C SER A 23 2.57 9.31 -20.63
N ARG A 24 1.63 8.35 -20.61
CA ARG A 24 0.95 7.92 -19.38
C ARG A 24 1.90 7.22 -18.40
N ALA A 25 2.83 6.40 -18.91
CA ALA A 25 3.81 5.72 -18.09
C ALA A 25 4.78 6.71 -17.41
N GLU A 26 5.28 7.70 -18.16
CA GLU A 26 6.13 8.77 -17.63
C GLU A 26 5.40 9.60 -16.58
N ALA A 27 4.18 10.04 -16.86
CA ALA A 27 3.39 10.82 -15.89
C ALA A 27 3.10 10.05 -14.59
N LEU A 28 2.82 8.75 -14.69
CA LEU A 28 2.64 7.89 -13.51
C LEU A 28 3.95 7.73 -12.74
N TYR A 29 5.07 7.51 -13.44
CA TYR A 29 6.39 7.44 -12.83
C TYR A 29 6.69 8.73 -12.06
N ASP A 30 6.54 9.89 -12.69
CA ASP A 30 6.81 11.20 -12.07
C ASP A 30 5.99 11.38 -10.79
N THR A 31 4.69 11.03 -10.85
CA THR A 31 3.80 11.08 -9.68
C THR A 31 4.29 10.17 -8.56
N LEU A 32 4.59 8.91 -8.85
CA LEU A 32 5.03 7.94 -7.84
C LEU A 32 6.44 8.24 -7.31
N ASN A 33 7.29 8.87 -8.11
CA ASN A 33 8.64 9.27 -7.72
C ASN A 33 8.65 10.40 -6.69
N THR A 34 7.57 11.20 -6.60
CA THR A 34 7.41 12.20 -5.52
C THR A 34 7.16 11.58 -4.14
N ARG A 35 6.74 10.30 -4.07
CA ARG A 35 6.37 9.63 -2.82
C ARG A 35 7.59 9.43 -1.92
N ARG A 36 7.49 9.89 -0.67
CA ARG A 36 8.48 9.64 0.39
C ARG A 36 7.86 8.92 1.57
N THR A 37 8.68 8.18 2.32
CA THR A 37 8.29 7.71 3.65
C THR A 37 8.35 8.90 4.61
N VAL A 38 7.18 9.41 4.98
CA VAL A 38 7.02 10.49 5.96
C VAL A 38 6.74 9.87 7.33
N ARG A 39 7.39 10.40 8.39
CA ARG A 39 7.29 9.88 9.76
C ARG A 39 6.74 10.90 10.77
N ASP A 40 6.42 12.10 10.30
CA ASP A 40 5.83 13.17 11.09
C ASP A 40 4.60 13.70 10.35
N PHE A 41 3.45 13.71 11.02
CA PHE A 41 2.14 13.96 10.41
C PHE A 41 1.41 15.08 11.15
N SER A 42 0.71 15.91 10.40
CA SER A 42 -0.19 16.93 10.96
C SER A 42 -1.42 16.29 11.63
N ASP A 43 -1.97 16.96 12.64
CA ASP A 43 -3.26 16.62 13.26
C ASP A 43 -4.48 17.02 12.42
N ALA A 44 -4.28 17.63 11.25
CA ALA A 44 -5.37 18.00 10.35
C ALA A 44 -6.20 16.76 9.93
N PRO A 45 -7.53 16.78 10.06
CA PRO A 45 -8.36 15.65 9.71
C PRO A 45 -8.39 15.43 8.19
N VAL A 46 -8.42 14.16 7.78
CA VAL A 46 -8.64 13.76 6.39
C VAL A 46 -10.10 13.33 6.22
N PRO A 47 -10.84 13.83 5.22
CA PRO A 47 -12.19 13.38 4.93
C PRO A 47 -12.27 11.86 4.72
N ARG A 48 -13.32 11.25 5.28
CA ARG A 48 -13.46 9.79 5.34
C ARG A 48 -13.54 9.16 3.96
N GLU A 49 -14.24 9.80 3.04
CA GLU A 49 -14.44 9.36 1.66
C GLU A 49 -13.12 9.26 0.87
N ILE A 50 -12.12 10.07 1.21
CA ILE A 50 -10.79 10.00 0.60
C ILE A 50 -10.10 8.71 1.05
N ILE A 51 -10.12 8.41 2.35
CA ILE A 51 -9.56 7.17 2.90
C ILE A 51 -10.24 5.94 2.29
N GLU A 52 -11.57 5.97 2.18
CA GLU A 52 -12.33 4.88 1.56
C GLU A 52 -11.99 4.70 0.08
N SER A 53 -11.75 5.79 -0.65
CA SER A 53 -11.32 5.72 -2.05
C SER A 53 -9.93 5.09 -2.18
N CYS A 54 -8.99 5.45 -1.30
CA CYS A 54 -7.68 4.80 -1.25
C CYS A 54 -7.78 3.29 -0.95
N ILE A 55 -8.64 2.88 -0.02
CA ILE A 55 -8.87 1.46 0.29
C ILE A 55 -9.49 0.73 -0.91
N LYS A 56 -10.48 1.34 -1.57
CA LYS A 56 -11.06 0.79 -2.81
C LYS A 56 -9.99 0.60 -3.88
N THR A 57 -9.11 1.57 -4.08
CA THR A 57 -7.96 1.44 -5.01
C THR A 57 -7.03 0.30 -4.59
N ALA A 58 -6.66 0.19 -3.32
CA ALA A 58 -5.80 -0.91 -2.85
C ALA A 58 -6.46 -2.29 -3.09
N SER A 59 -7.79 -2.38 -2.93
CA SER A 59 -8.54 -3.62 -3.12
C SER A 59 -8.62 -4.12 -4.56
N THR A 60 -8.15 -3.33 -5.54
CA THR A 60 -8.05 -3.78 -6.94
C THR A 60 -6.80 -4.62 -7.21
N ALA A 61 -5.92 -4.81 -6.22
CA ALA A 61 -4.79 -5.72 -6.35
C ALA A 61 -5.28 -7.14 -6.70
N PRO A 62 -4.54 -7.91 -7.51
CA PRO A 62 -4.89 -9.31 -7.76
C PRO A 62 -4.67 -10.14 -6.49
N SER A 63 -5.44 -11.22 -6.34
CA SER A 63 -5.24 -12.21 -5.27
C SER A 63 -5.38 -13.63 -5.80
N GLY A 64 -4.67 -14.58 -5.19
CA GLY A 64 -4.77 -16.00 -5.55
C GLY A 64 -6.22 -16.46 -5.48
N ALA A 65 -6.71 -17.06 -6.57
CA ALA A 65 -8.11 -17.47 -6.72
C ALA A 65 -9.15 -16.37 -6.38
N ASN A 66 -8.79 -15.09 -6.56
CA ASN A 66 -9.61 -13.91 -6.23
C ASN A 66 -10.13 -13.90 -4.77
N GLN A 67 -9.39 -14.48 -3.83
CA GLN A 67 -9.81 -14.61 -2.43
C GLN A 67 -9.95 -13.27 -1.69
N GLN A 68 -9.31 -12.21 -2.21
CA GLN A 68 -9.29 -10.87 -1.59
C GLN A 68 -8.97 -10.92 -0.08
N PRO A 69 -7.85 -11.58 0.33
CA PRO A 69 -7.61 -11.96 1.72
C PRO A 69 -7.12 -10.79 2.59
N TRP A 70 -7.57 -9.57 2.31
CA TRP A 70 -7.20 -8.36 3.02
C TRP A 70 -8.34 -7.88 3.91
N HIS A 71 -7.98 -7.44 5.11
CA HIS A 71 -8.85 -6.69 6.01
C HIS A 71 -8.20 -5.34 6.30
N PHE A 72 -8.94 -4.24 6.09
CA PHE A 72 -8.47 -2.89 6.35
C PHE A 72 -9.15 -2.35 7.61
N ALA A 73 -8.40 -2.20 8.69
CA ALA A 73 -8.87 -1.57 9.92
C ALA A 73 -8.50 -0.08 9.92
N VAL A 74 -9.51 0.81 9.98
CA VAL A 74 -9.29 2.26 10.04
C VAL A 74 -9.58 2.77 11.45
N VAL A 75 -8.56 3.33 12.10
CA VAL A 75 -8.64 3.79 13.49
C VAL A 75 -8.63 5.31 13.56
N GLY A 76 -9.80 5.90 13.84
CA GLY A 76 -9.96 7.34 14.06
C GLY A 76 -9.89 7.76 15.54
N ASP A 77 -10.20 6.84 16.47
CA ASP A 77 -10.27 7.15 17.91
C ASP A 77 -8.87 7.43 18.49
N PRO A 78 -8.61 8.63 19.06
CA PRO A 78 -7.33 8.96 19.68
C PRO A 78 -6.89 8.00 20.80
N LYS A 79 -7.83 7.46 21.58
CA LYS A 79 -7.54 6.52 22.66
C LYS A 79 -7.04 5.19 22.11
N ILE A 80 -7.67 4.68 21.06
CA ILE A 80 -7.25 3.44 20.40
C ILE A 80 -5.90 3.65 19.71
N LYS A 81 -5.69 4.79 19.02
CA LYS A 81 -4.38 5.14 18.45
C LYS A 81 -3.28 5.15 19.50
N ARG A 82 -3.55 5.69 20.70
CA ARG A 82 -2.59 5.70 21.80
C ARG A 82 -2.23 4.29 22.28
N GLN A 83 -3.22 3.43 22.46
CA GLN A 83 -2.99 2.03 22.85
C GLN A 83 -2.13 1.28 21.83
N ILE A 84 -2.40 1.47 20.53
CA ILE A 84 -1.59 0.87 19.46
C ILE A 84 -0.14 1.38 19.53
N ARG A 85 0.06 2.69 19.71
CA ARG A 85 1.39 3.30 19.84
C ARG A 85 2.17 2.70 21.02
N GLU A 86 1.56 2.66 22.20
CA GLU A 86 2.20 2.14 23.42
C GLU A 86 2.64 0.68 23.23
N ALA A 87 1.81 -0.16 22.60
CA ALA A 87 2.14 -1.54 22.29
C ALA A 87 3.27 -1.67 21.25
N ALA A 88 3.23 -0.87 20.17
CA ALA A 88 4.26 -0.89 19.13
C ALA A 88 5.63 -0.46 19.68
N GLU A 89 5.68 0.61 20.49
CA GLU A 89 6.93 1.08 21.10
C GLU A 89 7.52 0.05 22.08
N ALA A 90 6.68 -0.73 22.77
CA ALA A 90 7.14 -1.82 23.62
C ALA A 90 7.81 -2.94 22.83
N GLU A 91 7.22 -3.34 21.70
CA GLU A 91 7.79 -4.36 20.81
C GLU A 91 9.08 -3.89 20.13
N GLU A 92 9.15 -2.62 19.71
CA GLU A 92 10.38 -2.04 19.15
C GLU A 92 11.52 -2.04 20.16
N ARG A 93 11.28 -1.59 21.41
CA ARG A 93 12.30 -1.65 22.47
C ARG A 93 12.81 -3.07 22.66
N ALA A 94 11.91 -4.04 22.81
CA ALA A 94 12.28 -5.44 22.98
C ALA A 94 13.07 -5.99 21.77
N PHE A 95 12.76 -5.53 20.56
CA PHE A 95 13.51 -5.89 19.35
C PHE A 95 14.93 -5.34 19.38
N TYR A 96 15.12 -4.03 19.63
CA TYR A 96 16.45 -3.43 19.63
C TYR A 96 17.34 -3.87 20.78
N GLU A 97 16.75 -4.20 21.94
CA GLU A 97 17.52 -4.66 23.10
C GLU A 97 17.98 -6.13 22.98
N HIS A 98 17.23 -6.98 22.27
CA HIS A 98 17.44 -8.44 22.36
C HIS A 98 17.43 -9.20 21.03
N ARG A 99 16.93 -8.61 19.93
CA ARG A 99 16.65 -9.33 18.67
C ARG A 99 17.24 -8.69 17.42
N ALA A 100 17.73 -7.46 17.49
CA ALA A 100 18.36 -6.79 16.36
C ALA A 100 19.72 -7.43 16.05
N SER A 101 19.94 -7.80 14.80
CA SER A 101 21.26 -8.29 14.35
C SER A 101 22.24 -7.13 14.20
N ASP A 102 23.53 -7.41 14.32
CA ASP A 102 24.59 -6.41 14.11
C ASP A 102 24.53 -5.78 12.71
N GLU A 103 24.17 -6.57 11.69
CA GLU A 103 23.97 -6.10 10.31
C GLU A 103 22.83 -5.07 10.22
N TRP A 104 21.72 -5.32 10.92
CA TRP A 104 20.59 -4.39 10.95
C TRP A 104 20.95 -3.09 11.68
N LEU A 105 21.69 -3.18 12.79
CA LEU A 105 22.14 -2.00 13.53
C LEU A 105 23.12 -1.15 12.71
N ALA A 106 24.02 -1.80 11.95
CA ALA A 106 24.94 -1.11 11.05
C ALA A 106 24.23 -0.39 9.89
N ALA A 107 23.08 -0.87 9.45
CA ALA A 107 22.29 -0.20 8.41
C ALA A 107 21.58 1.09 8.89
N LEU A 108 21.57 1.36 10.20
CA LEU A 108 20.91 2.52 10.81
C LEU A 108 21.88 3.67 11.18
N SER A 109 23.19 3.43 11.11
CA SER A 109 24.25 4.42 11.38
C SER A 109 24.68 5.16 10.12
#